data_AF-A0AAD9IFQ5-F1
#
_entry.id   AF-A0AAD9IFQ5-F1
#
_cell.length_a   1.000
_cell.length_b   1.000
_cell.length_c   1.000
_cell.angle_alpha   90.00
_cell.angle_beta   90.00
_cell.angle_gamma   90.00
#
_symmetry.space_group_name_H-M   'P 1'
#
loop_
_entity.id
_entity.type
_entity.pdbx_description
1 polymer ?
#
loop_
_entity_poly.entity_id
_entity_poly.type
_entity_poly.pdbx_seq_one_letter_code
_entity_poly.pdbx_strand_id
1 'polypeptide(L)'
;MLSHTSVLNNGYLIAHRMGLDPTDLIVCPPPLFHCFGCVLGYMATATTGAAILFPSPAFDPLASVRMAADYRATGLYGVPTMFVAMLEAVAAQAQQHPAVIPDAQLRALPQHLRKGIAAGSSIPAPLMQRLYDVLGLRDLVICYGMTETSPVSCMTSPADPPAKRMASVGRAMPHTAIKIVDPADRARIVPRGARGELAVAGYLVMKGYWGDEARTREVKVKEQWAEEDDSVSGGPRPKAVMWMYSGDEARMDAEGYVEITGRIKDLIIRGGENIHPLEIETCLFQHPLIAEASVVGVPDPRLGEAVVAFVNVLKGVSVVDGEYEQSVPTPEASAAAATTTTTTTAAAAVMVGVVEEDADKASGAKCLSKREGLEGVTQPVRASAPTEPVLGPTLRPAPAPAPGDSTARTKYFVATPHIGRGTYCKGPPHSHSLIGPPHKTSPSRPQRCQKQPVQCAKPCKQKQMGKRPGPTGTH
;
A
#
# COMPACT_ATOMS: atom_id res chain seq x y z
N MET A 1 3.78 -14.48 17.91
CA MET A 1 4.65 -14.15 19.07
C MET A 1 5.97 -13.55 18.59
N LEU A 2 6.30 -12.33 18.99
CA LEU A 2 7.57 -11.67 18.62
C LEU A 2 8.60 -11.80 19.76
N SER A 3 9.83 -11.34 19.53
CA SER A 3 10.90 -11.33 20.53
C SER A 3 11.37 -9.89 20.79
N HIS A 4 11.96 -9.62 21.96
CA HIS A 4 12.55 -8.31 22.24
C HIS A 4 13.63 -7.96 21.22
N THR A 5 14.52 -8.90 20.89
CA THR A 5 15.55 -8.73 19.85
C THR A 5 14.94 -8.38 18.49
N SER A 6 13.85 -9.05 18.09
CA SER A 6 13.22 -8.81 16.79
C SER A 6 12.54 -7.44 16.72
N VAL A 7 11.79 -7.06 17.75
CA VAL A 7 11.09 -5.77 17.83
C VAL A 7 12.06 -4.59 17.98
N LEU A 8 13.04 -4.68 18.89
CA LEU A 8 14.00 -3.61 19.17
C LEU A 8 14.88 -3.32 17.95
N ASN A 9 15.48 -4.36 17.35
CA ASN A 9 16.36 -4.20 16.20
C ASN A 9 15.60 -3.73 14.96
N ASN A 10 14.32 -4.11 14.78
CA ASN A 10 13.53 -3.60 13.67
C ASN A 10 13.24 -2.10 13.83
N GLY A 11 12.78 -1.66 15.00
CA GLY A 11 12.62 -0.23 15.31
C GLY A 11 13.90 0.58 15.06
N TYR A 12 15.03 0.12 15.60
CA TYR A 12 16.34 0.74 15.40
C TYR A 12 16.72 0.84 13.91
N LEU A 13 16.59 -0.25 13.14
CA LEU A 13 17.00 -0.29 11.74
C LEU A 13 16.04 0.47 10.81
N ILE A 14 14.75 0.57 11.15
CA ILE A 14 13.80 1.47 10.47
C ILE A 14 14.23 2.92 10.68
N ALA A 15 14.44 3.31 11.94
CA ALA A 15 14.82 4.66 12.33
C ALA A 15 16.07 5.13 11.58
N HIS A 16 17.12 4.31 11.57
CA HIS A 16 18.38 4.62 10.89
C HIS A 16 18.27 4.67 9.36
N ARG A 17 17.39 3.86 8.73
CA ARG A 17 17.20 3.90 7.26
C ARG A 17 16.41 5.11 6.76
N MET A 18 15.46 5.57 7.57
CA MET A 18 14.75 6.82 7.34
C MET A 18 15.60 8.05 7.69
N GLY A 19 16.65 7.87 8.50
CA GLY A 19 17.47 8.98 9.01
C GLY A 19 16.78 9.74 10.13
N LEU A 20 16.14 9.04 11.08
CA LEU A 20 15.68 9.66 12.32
C LEU A 20 16.86 10.13 13.18
N ASP A 21 16.68 11.28 13.81
CA ASP A 21 17.65 11.91 14.70
C ASP A 21 16.95 12.50 15.96
N PRO A 22 17.68 12.81 17.05
CA PRO A 22 17.06 13.28 18.29
C PRO A 22 16.27 14.59 18.21
N THR A 23 16.38 15.36 17.12
CA THR A 23 15.61 16.59 16.92
C THR A 23 14.25 16.35 16.25
N ASP A 24 13.98 15.12 15.82
CA ASP A 24 12.72 14.78 15.16
C ASP A 24 11.52 14.82 16.11
N LEU A 25 10.43 15.34 15.57
CA LEU A 25 9.11 15.35 16.18
C LEU A 25 8.17 14.60 15.22
N ILE A 26 7.83 13.37 15.58
CA ILE A 26 7.10 12.44 14.71
C ILE A 26 5.65 12.32 15.14
N VAL A 27 4.71 12.80 14.31
CA VAL A 27 3.28 12.52 14.50
C VAL A 27 2.99 11.09 14.06
N CYS A 28 2.51 10.28 15.00
CA CYS A 28 2.19 8.86 14.78
C CYS A 28 0.69 8.58 15.02
N PRO A 29 -0.17 8.79 14.00
CA PRO A 29 -1.58 8.40 14.04
C PRO A 29 -1.85 6.87 14.09
N PRO A 30 -1.01 5.98 13.50
CA PRO A 30 -1.22 4.53 13.59
C PRO A 30 -1.23 4.01 15.04
N PRO A 31 -2.17 3.12 15.41
CA PRO A 31 -2.40 2.74 16.79
C PRO A 31 -1.34 1.77 17.34
N LEU A 32 -1.09 1.86 18.65
CA LEU A 32 -0.06 1.06 19.34
C LEU A 32 -0.37 -0.44 19.44
N PHE A 33 -1.61 -0.88 19.26
CA PHE A 33 -1.92 -2.32 19.16
C PHE A 33 -1.45 -2.92 17.83
N HIS A 34 -1.24 -2.09 16.80
CA HIS A 34 -0.72 -2.52 15.51
C HIS A 34 0.80 -2.40 15.47
N CYS A 35 1.47 -3.32 14.77
CA CYS A 35 2.93 -3.34 14.66
C CYS A 35 3.50 -2.05 14.03
N PHE A 36 2.71 -1.31 13.24
CA PHE A 36 3.05 0.04 12.78
C PHE A 36 3.25 0.99 13.97
N GLY A 37 2.21 1.31 14.74
CA GLY A 37 2.33 2.27 15.85
C GLY A 37 3.33 1.81 16.91
N CYS A 38 3.34 0.51 17.22
CA CYS A 38 4.26 -0.08 18.20
C CYS A 38 5.73 -0.02 17.75
N VAL A 39 6.07 -0.44 16.52
CA VAL A 39 7.47 -0.64 16.11
C VAL A 39 7.98 0.50 15.23
N LEU A 40 7.24 0.86 14.18
CA LEU A 40 7.63 1.90 13.22
C LEU A 40 7.46 3.29 13.84
N GLY A 41 6.46 3.45 14.71
CA GLY A 41 6.28 4.59 15.60
C GLY A 41 7.21 4.51 16.82
N TYR A 42 6.68 3.92 17.90
CA TYR A 42 7.26 4.04 19.24
C TYR A 42 8.68 3.46 19.37
N MET A 43 8.97 2.25 18.88
CA MET A 43 10.33 1.69 19.00
C MET A 43 11.35 2.43 18.13
N ALA A 44 10.97 2.93 16.95
CA ALA A 44 11.88 3.70 16.09
C ALA A 44 12.28 5.04 16.73
N THR A 45 11.33 5.76 17.34
CA THR A 45 11.64 7.00 18.07
C THR A 45 12.41 6.74 19.37
N ALA A 46 11.99 5.74 20.16
CA ALA A 46 12.65 5.38 21.42
C ALA A 46 14.10 4.91 21.24
N THR A 47 14.47 4.34 20.08
CA THR A 47 15.84 3.90 19.79
C THR A 47 16.75 4.99 19.22
N THR A 48 16.21 6.17 18.89
CA THR A 48 16.98 7.32 18.36
C THR A 48 16.93 8.56 19.24
N GLY A 49 16.03 8.61 20.23
CA GLY A 49 15.83 9.79 21.08
C GLY A 49 14.91 10.85 20.45
N ALA A 50 14.36 10.59 19.26
CA ALA A 50 13.31 11.40 18.65
C ALA A 50 12.02 11.40 19.51
N ALA A 51 11.22 12.46 19.43
CA ALA A 51 9.93 12.51 20.10
C ALA A 51 8.82 11.89 19.25
N ILE A 52 7.91 11.17 19.90
CA ILE A 52 6.67 10.68 19.30
C ILE A 52 5.48 11.50 19.80
N LEU A 53 4.67 11.99 18.87
CA LEU A 53 3.47 12.78 19.11
C LEU A 53 2.24 11.94 18.75
N PHE A 54 1.44 11.60 19.76
CA PHE A 54 0.17 10.88 19.56
C PHE A 54 -0.97 11.90 19.41
N PRO A 55 -1.58 12.05 18.22
CA PRO A 55 -2.55 13.12 17.98
C PRO A 55 -3.89 12.90 18.72
N SER A 56 -4.29 11.64 18.91
CA SER A 56 -5.61 11.26 19.41
C SER A 56 -5.64 9.78 19.84
N PRO A 57 -6.61 9.33 20.68
CA PRO A 57 -6.69 7.92 21.13
C PRO A 57 -6.99 6.91 20.01
N ALA A 58 -7.65 7.36 18.95
CA ALA A 58 -7.90 6.65 17.70
C ALA A 58 -7.61 7.60 16.53
N PHE A 59 -7.47 7.09 15.30
CA PHE A 59 -7.14 7.93 14.15
C PHE A 59 -8.16 9.06 13.94
N ASP A 60 -7.68 10.29 14.00
CA ASP A 60 -8.42 11.50 13.63
C ASP A 60 -7.53 12.32 12.66
N PRO A 61 -7.99 12.61 11.43
CA PRO A 61 -7.18 13.30 10.44
C PRO A 61 -6.94 14.77 10.81
N LEU A 62 -7.91 15.44 11.42
CA LEU A 62 -7.77 16.85 11.82
C LEU A 62 -6.83 17.00 13.02
N ALA A 63 -6.94 16.12 14.02
CA ALA A 63 -6.02 16.09 15.15
C ALA A 63 -4.58 15.75 14.70
N SER A 64 -4.42 14.88 13.71
CA SER A 64 -3.11 14.54 13.12
C SER A 64 -2.46 15.73 12.42
N VAL A 65 -3.19 16.43 11.56
CA VAL A 65 -2.72 17.64 10.87
C VAL A 65 -2.46 18.77 11.87
N ARG A 66 -3.34 18.93 12.88
CA ARG A 66 -3.17 19.93 13.94
C ARG A 66 -1.93 19.67 14.79
N MET A 67 -1.70 18.42 15.22
CA MET A 67 -0.50 18.05 15.97
C MET A 67 0.77 18.36 15.17
N ALA A 68 0.75 18.13 13.85
CA ALA A 68 1.87 18.47 12.98
C ALA A 68 2.11 20.00 12.88
N ALA A 69 1.04 20.79 12.82
CA ALA A 69 1.08 22.25 12.78
C ALA A 69 1.52 22.88 14.11
N ASP A 70 0.83 22.55 15.21
CA ASP A 70 1.02 23.12 16.55
C ASP A 70 2.45 22.89 17.08
N TYR A 71 3.05 21.73 16.78
CA TYR A 71 4.41 21.37 17.21
C TYR A 71 5.49 21.53 16.12
N ARG A 72 5.13 22.00 14.91
CA ARG A 72 6.02 22.07 13.74
C ARG A 72 6.75 20.76 13.49
N ALA A 73 6.00 19.65 13.48
CA ALA A 73 6.54 18.30 13.39
C ALA A 73 7.47 18.10 12.19
N THR A 74 8.50 17.27 12.34
CA THR A 74 9.48 16.94 11.27
C THR A 74 9.02 15.77 10.42
N GLY A 75 8.11 14.93 10.94
CA GLY A 75 7.53 13.84 10.18
C GLY A 75 6.13 13.42 10.59
N LEU A 76 5.44 12.77 9.65
CA LEU A 76 4.07 12.30 9.77
C LEU A 76 3.95 10.91 9.16
N TYR A 77 3.37 9.97 9.91
CA TYR A 77 3.18 8.59 9.47
C TYR A 77 1.72 8.30 9.10
N GLY A 78 1.50 7.29 8.24
CA GLY A 78 0.16 6.84 7.91
C GLY A 78 0.13 5.64 6.99
N VAL A 79 -1.08 5.19 6.67
CA VAL A 79 -1.37 4.32 5.52
C VAL A 79 -2.05 5.18 4.43
N PRO A 80 -2.17 4.74 3.15
CA PRO A 80 -2.72 5.57 2.07
C PRO A 80 -4.07 6.23 2.40
N THR A 81 -5.01 5.50 3.01
CA THR A 81 -6.34 6.01 3.38
C THR A 81 -6.27 7.10 4.46
N MET A 82 -5.39 6.95 5.47
CA MET A 82 -5.12 8.01 6.46
C MET A 82 -4.55 9.25 5.80
N PHE A 83 -3.63 9.08 4.84
CA PHE A 83 -3.02 10.17 4.10
C PHE A 83 -4.04 10.93 3.23
N VAL A 84 -4.97 10.23 2.57
CA VAL A 84 -6.11 10.85 1.86
C VAL A 84 -6.96 11.67 2.84
N ALA A 85 -7.39 11.08 3.95
CA ALA A 85 -8.21 11.78 4.95
C ALA A 85 -7.52 13.01 5.56
N MET A 86 -6.19 12.96 5.77
CA MET A 86 -5.42 14.13 6.24
C MET A 86 -5.29 15.22 5.16
N LEU A 87 -5.11 14.87 3.89
CA LEU A 87 -5.15 15.83 2.78
C LEU A 87 -6.52 16.50 2.63
N GLU A 88 -7.60 15.74 2.83
CA GLU A 88 -8.97 16.28 2.85
C GLU A 88 -9.21 17.19 4.05
N ALA A 89 -8.69 16.84 5.23
CA ALA A 89 -8.77 17.71 6.41
C ALA A 89 -8.02 19.03 6.21
N VAL A 90 -6.83 19.03 5.58
CA VAL A 90 -6.13 20.27 5.18
C VAL A 90 -6.98 21.11 4.24
N ALA A 91 -7.54 20.50 3.18
CA ALA A 91 -8.37 21.21 2.20
C ALA A 91 -9.65 21.79 2.83
N ALA A 92 -10.29 21.06 3.74
CA ALA A 92 -11.46 21.52 4.47
C ALA A 92 -11.14 22.67 5.44
N GLN A 93 -10.02 22.60 6.18
CA GLN A 93 -9.60 23.68 7.08
C GLN A 93 -9.30 24.98 6.31
N ALA A 94 -8.70 24.89 5.12
CA ALA A 94 -8.43 26.04 4.26
C ALA A 94 -9.70 26.77 3.76
N GLN A 95 -10.89 26.16 3.87
CA GLN A 95 -12.18 26.73 3.48
C GLN A 95 -13.06 27.13 4.67
N GLN A 96 -12.67 26.80 5.91
CA GLN A 96 -13.46 27.06 7.11
C GLN A 96 -13.16 28.42 7.73
N HIS A 97 -14.20 29.12 8.17
CA HIS A 97 -14.09 30.41 8.84
C HIS A 97 -15.02 30.47 10.06
N PRO A 98 -14.50 30.52 11.31
CA PRO A 98 -13.08 30.36 11.66
C PRO A 98 -12.60 28.91 11.48
N ALA A 99 -11.37 28.73 10.96
CA ALA A 99 -10.70 27.44 10.95
C ALA A 99 -10.19 27.07 12.36
N VAL A 100 -10.07 25.77 12.63
CA VAL A 100 -9.46 25.23 13.86
C VAL A 100 -7.94 25.36 13.81
N ILE A 101 -7.35 25.18 12.62
CA ILE A 101 -5.92 25.36 12.37
C ILE A 101 -5.73 26.68 11.60
N PRO A 102 -4.92 27.64 12.11
CA PRO A 102 -4.59 28.85 11.38
C PRO A 102 -4.03 28.56 9.98
N ASP A 103 -4.60 29.20 8.97
CA ASP A 103 -4.23 29.11 7.56
C ASP A 103 -2.72 29.33 7.29
N ALA A 104 -2.08 30.22 8.06
CA ALA A 104 -0.63 30.42 8.03
C ALA A 104 0.19 29.18 8.47
N GLN A 105 -0.31 28.40 9.43
CA GLN A 105 0.33 27.15 9.85
C GLN A 105 0.10 26.03 8.84
N LEU A 106 -1.09 25.93 8.23
CA LEU A 106 -1.37 24.97 7.16
C LEU A 106 -0.40 25.15 5.97
N ARG A 107 -0.19 26.40 5.53
CA ARG A 107 0.83 26.72 4.51
C ARG A 107 2.28 26.54 4.96
N ALA A 108 2.53 26.42 6.26
CA ALA A 108 3.87 26.15 6.80
C ALA A 108 4.21 24.65 6.84
N LEU A 109 3.22 23.75 6.75
CA LEU A 109 3.45 22.29 6.80
C LEU A 109 4.60 21.82 5.89
N PRO A 110 4.67 22.22 4.59
CA PRO A 110 5.74 21.74 3.70
C PRO A 110 7.15 22.28 3.98
N GLN A 111 7.28 23.18 4.97
CA GLN A 111 8.55 23.80 5.38
C GLN A 111 9.21 23.05 6.54
N HIS A 112 8.46 22.23 7.29
CA HIS A 112 8.97 21.49 8.44
C HIS A 112 8.69 19.99 8.39
N LEU A 113 7.51 19.56 7.90
CA LEU A 113 7.27 18.16 7.60
C LEU A 113 8.15 17.74 6.41
N ARG A 114 8.94 16.68 6.62
CA ARG A 114 9.89 16.17 5.63
C ARG A 114 9.96 14.64 5.62
N LYS A 115 10.09 14.02 6.79
CA LYS A 115 10.22 12.57 6.98
C LYS A 115 8.83 11.93 7.09
N GLY A 116 8.70 10.66 6.74
CA GLY A 116 7.43 9.96 6.92
C GLY A 116 7.53 8.48 6.57
N ILE A 117 6.60 7.69 7.09
CA ILE A 117 6.44 6.28 6.73
C ILE A 117 5.05 6.10 6.12
N ALA A 118 5.02 5.41 4.99
CA ALA A 118 3.84 4.75 4.47
C ALA A 118 4.04 3.23 4.46
N ALA A 119 3.00 2.49 4.85
CA ALA A 119 3.00 1.02 4.88
C ALA A 119 1.56 0.48 4.74
N GLY A 120 1.42 -0.83 4.74
CA GLY A 120 0.13 -1.54 4.76
C GLY A 120 -0.47 -1.80 3.36
N SER A 121 -0.30 -0.86 2.43
CA SER A 121 -0.62 -1.03 1.01
C SER A 121 0.25 -0.12 0.13
N SER A 122 0.22 -0.35 -1.19
CA SER A 122 0.88 0.51 -2.19
C SER A 122 0.29 1.92 -2.19
N ILE A 123 1.12 2.95 -2.28
CA ILE A 123 0.65 4.32 -2.55
C ILE A 123 0.56 4.53 -4.06
N PRO A 124 -0.60 4.93 -4.61
CA PRO A 124 -0.67 5.42 -5.99
C PRO A 124 0.23 6.64 -6.19
N ALA A 125 0.93 6.72 -7.32
CA ALA A 125 1.83 7.85 -7.62
C ALA A 125 1.16 9.25 -7.52
N PRO A 126 -0.11 9.46 -7.95
CA PRO A 126 -0.80 10.74 -7.76
C PRO A 126 -0.97 11.13 -6.28
N LEU A 127 -1.23 10.17 -5.40
CA LEU A 127 -1.31 10.40 -3.96
C LEU A 127 0.07 10.75 -3.40
N MET A 128 1.12 10.02 -3.78
CA MET A 128 2.49 10.33 -3.34
C MET A 128 2.92 11.75 -3.72
N GLN A 129 2.61 12.20 -4.95
CA GLN A 129 2.88 13.57 -5.39
C GLN A 129 2.14 14.61 -4.52
N ARG A 130 0.84 14.40 -4.25
CA ARG A 130 0.08 15.28 -3.34
C ARG A 130 0.67 15.35 -1.93
N LEU A 131 1.25 14.26 -1.41
CA LEU A 131 1.92 14.25 -0.11
C LEU A 131 3.23 15.06 -0.11
N TYR A 132 3.94 15.12 -1.23
CA TYR A 132 5.13 15.96 -1.38
C TYR A 132 4.78 17.44 -1.48
N ASP A 133 3.72 17.78 -2.21
CA ASP A 133 3.36 19.17 -2.51
C ASP A 133 2.56 19.83 -1.37
N VAL A 134 1.60 19.12 -0.78
CA VAL A 134 0.69 19.66 0.26
C VAL A 134 1.22 19.46 1.67
N LEU A 135 1.94 18.36 1.95
CA LEU A 135 2.45 18.03 3.28
C LEU A 135 3.99 18.07 3.37
N GLY A 136 4.73 18.28 2.28
CA GLY A 136 6.20 18.39 2.28
C GLY A 136 6.98 17.11 2.48
N LEU A 137 6.32 15.93 2.51
CA LEU A 137 6.88 14.63 2.91
C LEU A 137 7.88 14.03 1.90
N ARG A 138 8.85 14.80 1.42
CA ARG A 138 9.81 14.44 0.36
C ARG A 138 10.73 13.28 0.72
N ASP A 139 10.89 12.98 2.01
CA ASP A 139 11.65 11.83 2.53
C ASP A 139 10.71 10.68 2.99
N LEU A 140 9.45 10.65 2.51
CA LEU A 140 8.51 9.54 2.73
C LEU A 140 9.09 8.21 2.22
N VAL A 141 9.25 7.25 3.13
CA VAL A 141 9.70 5.88 2.83
C VAL A 141 8.55 4.89 2.86
N ILE A 142 8.69 3.84 2.06
CA ILE A 142 7.76 2.72 1.97
C ILE A 142 8.33 1.57 2.79
N CYS A 143 7.52 1.04 3.71
CA CYS A 143 7.87 -0.14 4.50
C CYS A 143 6.98 -1.32 4.10
N TYR A 144 7.59 -2.48 3.84
CA TYR A 144 6.88 -3.74 3.62
C TYR A 144 7.31 -4.83 4.60
N GLY A 145 6.33 -5.62 5.00
CA GLY A 145 6.48 -6.86 5.73
C GLY A 145 5.19 -7.21 6.46
N MET A 146 5.26 -8.25 7.28
CA MET A 146 4.13 -8.83 7.99
C MET A 146 4.37 -8.77 9.51
N THR A 147 3.34 -8.94 10.33
CA THR A 147 3.48 -8.93 11.80
C THR A 147 4.49 -9.99 12.26
N GLU A 148 4.52 -11.13 11.57
CA GLU A 148 5.41 -12.26 11.77
C GLU A 148 6.89 -11.97 11.43
N THR A 149 7.19 -10.85 10.80
CA THR A 149 8.56 -10.34 10.52
C THR A 149 8.92 -9.10 11.35
N SER A 150 8.24 -8.89 12.48
CA SER A 150 8.55 -7.88 13.52
C SER A 150 8.68 -6.37 13.19
N PRO A 151 8.00 -5.72 12.22
CA PRO A 151 7.31 -6.25 11.05
C PRO A 151 8.08 -6.01 9.72
N VAL A 152 9.02 -5.06 9.64
CA VAL A 152 9.55 -4.58 8.34
C VAL A 152 10.66 -5.50 7.81
N SER A 153 10.43 -6.08 6.64
CA SER A 153 11.37 -6.96 5.92
C SER A 153 12.10 -6.24 4.80
N CYS A 154 11.39 -5.39 4.05
CA CYS A 154 11.94 -4.53 2.99
C CYS A 154 11.53 -3.07 3.23
N MET A 155 12.41 -2.14 2.89
CA MET A 155 12.17 -0.72 3.11
C MET A 155 12.92 0.15 2.09
N THR A 156 12.28 1.19 1.56
CA THR A 156 12.97 2.21 0.76
C THR A 156 13.76 3.19 1.65
N SER A 157 14.74 3.87 1.08
CA SER A 157 15.50 4.94 1.73
C SER A 157 15.15 6.29 1.09
N PRO A 158 15.23 7.43 1.81
CA PRO A 158 15.09 8.75 1.19
C PRO A 158 16.10 8.98 0.06
N ALA A 159 17.26 8.32 0.12
CA ALA A 159 18.33 8.37 -0.87
C ALA A 159 18.12 7.43 -2.09
N ASP A 160 17.08 6.59 -2.11
CA ASP A 160 16.76 5.79 -3.29
C ASP A 160 16.22 6.68 -4.43
N PRO A 161 16.47 6.34 -5.71
CA PRO A 161 15.93 7.10 -6.84
C PRO A 161 14.40 7.20 -6.77
N PRO A 162 13.78 8.36 -7.10
CA PRO A 162 12.32 8.54 -6.98
C PRO A 162 11.49 7.45 -7.68
N ALA A 163 11.91 7.00 -8.86
CA ALA A 163 11.27 5.90 -9.57
C ALA A 163 11.23 4.59 -8.76
N LYS A 164 12.33 4.25 -8.04
CA LYS A 164 12.38 3.08 -7.17
C LYS A 164 11.54 3.26 -5.90
N ARG A 165 11.47 4.49 -5.36
CA ARG A 165 10.62 4.82 -4.20
C ARG A 165 9.13 4.72 -4.51
N MET A 166 8.73 4.93 -5.76
CA MET A 166 7.34 4.76 -6.24
C MET A 166 7.02 3.32 -6.66
N ALA A 167 7.93 2.64 -7.34
CA ALA A 167 7.66 1.33 -7.98
C ALA A 167 8.07 0.10 -7.14
N SER A 168 8.61 0.29 -5.93
CA SER A 168 9.11 -0.82 -5.11
C SER A 168 8.87 -0.60 -3.62
N VAL A 169 8.92 -1.69 -2.85
CA VAL A 169 8.97 -1.65 -1.38
C VAL A 169 10.41 -1.56 -0.84
N GLY A 170 11.36 -1.17 -1.69
CA GLY A 170 12.75 -1.00 -1.34
C GLY A 170 13.53 -2.32 -1.32
N ARG A 171 14.56 -2.37 -0.49
CA ARG A 171 15.50 -3.52 -0.40
C ARG A 171 15.39 -4.17 0.98
N ALA A 172 15.94 -5.38 1.11
CA ALA A 172 16.00 -6.10 2.39
C ALA A 172 16.64 -5.24 3.51
N MET A 173 16.09 -5.37 4.72
CA MET A 173 16.65 -4.74 5.91
C MET A 173 18.02 -5.37 6.29
N PRO A 174 18.91 -4.63 6.99
CA PRO A 174 20.17 -5.18 7.49
C PRO A 174 19.93 -6.38 8.39
N HIS A 175 20.81 -7.39 8.28
CA HIS A 175 20.68 -8.67 8.99
C HIS A 175 19.41 -9.47 8.64
N THR A 176 18.75 -9.12 7.52
CA THR A 176 17.66 -9.88 6.90
C THR A 176 18.13 -10.45 5.56
N ALA A 177 17.83 -11.71 5.31
CA ALA A 177 17.95 -12.36 4.01
C ALA A 177 16.56 -12.53 3.40
N ILE A 178 16.46 -12.39 2.08
CA ILE A 178 15.23 -12.63 1.33
C ILE A 178 15.54 -13.51 0.12
N LYS A 179 14.58 -14.37 -0.26
CA LYS A 179 14.57 -15.10 -1.53
C LYS A 179 13.18 -15.03 -2.13
N ILE A 180 13.09 -15.18 -3.46
CA ILE A 180 11.82 -15.38 -4.16
C ILE A 180 11.87 -16.80 -4.72
N VAL A 181 10.82 -17.59 -4.46
CA VAL A 181 10.75 -18.99 -4.86
C VAL A 181 9.55 -19.28 -5.75
N ASP A 182 9.59 -20.40 -6.45
CA ASP A 182 8.46 -20.91 -7.22
C ASP A 182 7.31 -21.26 -6.25
N PRO A 183 6.09 -20.69 -6.38
CA PRO A 183 4.97 -21.00 -5.51
C PRO A 183 4.55 -22.48 -5.57
N ALA A 184 4.84 -23.18 -6.68
CA ALA A 184 4.57 -24.61 -6.82
C ALA A 184 5.70 -25.50 -6.26
N ASP A 185 6.93 -24.97 -6.16
CA ASP A 185 8.08 -25.65 -5.56
C ASP A 185 8.99 -24.67 -4.79
N ARG A 186 8.72 -24.52 -3.48
CA ARG A 186 9.46 -23.63 -2.59
C ARG A 186 10.96 -23.96 -2.46
N ALA A 187 11.43 -25.14 -2.91
CA ALA A 187 12.85 -25.45 -2.97
C ALA A 187 13.57 -24.70 -4.11
N ARG A 188 12.83 -24.26 -5.12
CA ARG A 188 13.36 -23.60 -6.33
C ARG A 188 13.32 -22.08 -6.19
N ILE A 189 14.50 -21.46 -6.09
CA ILE A 189 14.63 -20.00 -6.21
C ILE A 189 14.42 -19.57 -7.67
N VAL A 190 13.60 -18.56 -7.92
CA VAL A 190 13.34 -18.04 -9.28
C VAL A 190 14.41 -17.02 -9.70
N PRO A 191 14.66 -16.85 -11.02
CA PRO A 191 15.56 -15.79 -11.51
C PRO A 191 15.08 -14.38 -11.13
N ARG A 192 16.02 -13.43 -11.02
CA ARG A 192 15.66 -12.01 -10.86
C ARG A 192 14.76 -11.54 -12.01
N GLY A 193 13.77 -10.71 -11.69
CA GLY A 193 12.71 -10.26 -12.60
C GLY A 193 11.50 -11.21 -12.71
N ALA A 194 11.64 -12.49 -12.37
CA ALA A 194 10.50 -13.41 -12.30
C ALA A 194 9.64 -13.14 -11.05
N ARG A 195 8.34 -13.46 -11.16
CA ARG A 195 7.40 -13.48 -10.03
C ARG A 195 7.54 -14.79 -9.26
N GLY A 196 7.26 -14.75 -7.96
CA GLY A 196 7.20 -15.93 -7.09
C GLY A 196 6.87 -15.55 -5.65
N GLU A 197 6.88 -16.51 -4.73
CA GLU A 197 6.61 -16.26 -3.31
C GLU A 197 7.82 -15.63 -2.62
N LEU A 198 7.60 -14.54 -1.89
CA LEU A 198 8.64 -13.92 -1.07
C LEU A 198 8.82 -14.69 0.24
N ALA A 199 10.05 -15.14 0.51
CA ALA A 199 10.45 -15.73 1.78
C ALA A 199 11.53 -14.90 2.47
N VAL A 200 11.41 -14.73 3.78
CA VAL A 200 12.23 -13.84 4.61
C VAL A 200 12.90 -14.63 5.74
N ALA A 201 14.18 -14.37 6.01
CA ALA A 201 14.91 -14.94 7.13
C ALA A 201 15.76 -13.88 7.85
N GLY A 202 16.03 -14.10 9.13
CA GLY A 202 16.89 -13.22 9.93
C GLY A 202 16.37 -13.02 11.35
N TYR A 203 16.92 -12.00 12.02
CA TYR A 203 16.59 -11.66 13.41
C TYR A 203 15.09 -11.30 13.62
N LEU A 204 14.41 -10.90 12.55
CA LEU A 204 13.05 -10.35 12.55
C LEU A 204 11.94 -11.42 12.58
N VAL A 205 12.26 -12.68 12.26
CA VAL A 205 11.28 -13.77 12.18
C VAL A 205 10.69 -14.10 13.57
N MET A 206 9.36 -14.19 13.64
CA MET A 206 8.61 -14.48 14.87
C MET A 206 9.03 -15.80 15.53
N LYS A 207 8.70 -15.97 16.82
CA LYS A 207 8.83 -17.27 17.51
C LYS A 207 7.84 -18.31 16.95
N GLY A 208 6.61 -17.89 16.71
CA GLY A 208 5.51 -18.71 16.19
C GLY A 208 4.14 -18.12 16.52
N TYR A 209 3.07 -18.74 16.06
CA TYR A 209 1.70 -18.44 16.48
C TYR A 209 1.45 -18.97 17.90
N TRP A 210 0.60 -18.29 18.67
CA TRP A 210 0.31 -18.68 20.05
C TRP A 210 -0.64 -19.88 20.07
N GLY A 211 -0.24 -20.99 20.68
CA GLY A 211 -1.05 -22.21 20.77
C GLY A 211 -1.21 -22.99 19.46
N ASP A 212 -0.56 -22.57 18.37
CA ASP A 212 -0.71 -23.18 17.04
C ASP A 212 0.65 -23.50 16.42
N GLU A 213 1.21 -24.65 16.80
CA GLU A 213 2.43 -25.16 16.19
C GLU A 213 2.24 -25.64 14.74
N ALA A 214 1.04 -26.06 14.35
CA ALA A 214 0.77 -26.60 13.03
C ALA A 214 0.92 -25.50 11.97
N ARG A 215 0.20 -24.39 12.11
CA ARG A 215 0.34 -23.22 11.23
C ARG A 215 1.71 -22.56 11.37
N THR A 216 2.35 -22.65 12.55
CA THR A 216 3.73 -22.18 12.71
C THR A 216 4.69 -22.95 11.80
N ARG A 217 4.57 -24.28 11.72
CA ARG A 217 5.43 -25.13 10.87
C ARG A 217 5.12 -25.00 9.37
N GLU A 218 3.88 -24.67 9.00
CA GLU A 218 3.46 -24.40 7.61
C GLU A 218 4.23 -23.22 6.98
N VAL A 219 4.39 -22.13 7.75
CA VAL A 219 4.99 -20.88 7.26
C VAL A 219 6.45 -20.68 7.69
N LYS A 220 6.88 -21.28 8.81
CA LYS A 220 8.28 -21.24 9.27
C LYS A 220 9.01 -22.55 8.97
N VAL A 221 9.67 -22.61 7.82
CA VAL A 221 10.43 -23.80 7.38
C VAL A 221 11.90 -23.66 7.76
N LYS A 222 12.50 -24.75 8.25
CA LYS A 222 13.94 -24.85 8.47
C LYS A 222 14.60 -25.46 7.24
N GLU A 223 15.43 -24.70 6.56
CA GLU A 223 16.22 -25.17 5.43
C GLU A 223 17.69 -25.31 5.83
N GLN A 224 18.39 -26.32 5.32
CA GLN A 224 19.84 -26.37 5.44
C GLN A 224 20.44 -25.38 4.44
N TRP A 225 21.48 -24.65 4.85
CA TRP A 225 22.30 -23.94 3.87
C TRP A 225 23.16 -24.96 3.14
N ALA A 226 23.28 -24.82 1.81
CA ALA A 226 24.25 -25.61 1.07
C ALA A 226 25.65 -25.33 1.64
N GLU A 227 26.38 -26.38 2.03
CA GLU A 227 27.79 -26.29 2.40
C GLU A 227 28.63 -26.08 1.13
N GLU A 228 28.57 -24.89 0.52
CA GLU A 228 29.52 -24.52 -0.52
C GLU A 228 29.80 -23.00 -0.61
N ASP A 229 31.09 -22.70 -0.75
CA ASP A 229 31.76 -21.42 -0.99
C ASP A 229 31.74 -20.35 0.14
N ASP A 230 32.80 -20.33 0.97
CA ASP A 230 33.08 -19.30 1.97
C ASP A 230 33.51 -17.92 1.38
N SER A 231 33.66 -17.77 0.06
CA SER A 231 34.41 -16.65 -0.54
C SER A 231 33.74 -15.27 -0.54
N VAL A 232 32.41 -15.16 -0.40
CA VAL A 232 31.67 -13.92 -0.71
C VAL A 232 31.39 -13.01 0.50
N SER A 233 31.42 -13.52 1.74
CA SER A 233 30.97 -12.75 2.92
C SER A 233 31.85 -12.82 4.17
N GLY A 234 32.98 -13.55 4.15
CA GLY A 234 34.04 -13.41 5.17
C GLY A 234 33.67 -13.83 6.60
N GLY A 235 32.65 -14.67 6.79
CA GLY A 235 32.26 -15.18 8.11
C GLY A 235 31.46 -16.49 8.03
N PRO A 236 31.48 -17.32 9.09
CA PRO A 236 30.85 -18.64 9.08
C PRO A 236 29.33 -18.51 8.92
N ARG A 237 28.78 -19.11 7.85
CA ARG A 237 27.34 -19.14 7.60
C ARG A 237 26.65 -20.12 8.57
N PRO A 238 25.42 -19.84 9.04
CA PRO A 238 24.68 -20.79 9.88
C PRO A 238 24.29 -22.04 9.06
N LYS A 239 24.54 -23.24 9.61
CA LYS A 239 24.25 -24.54 8.95
C LYS A 239 22.79 -24.74 8.55
N ALA A 240 21.86 -24.01 9.17
CA ALA A 240 20.46 -23.99 8.79
C ALA A 240 19.86 -22.59 9.02
N VAL A 241 18.91 -22.22 8.17
CA VAL A 241 18.18 -20.95 8.22
C VAL A 241 16.69 -21.21 8.40
N MET A 242 16.06 -20.41 9.25
CA MET A 242 14.62 -20.37 9.42
C MET A 242 14.03 -19.34 8.45
N TRP A 243 13.32 -19.82 7.44
CA TRP A 243 12.58 -18.97 6.50
C TRP A 243 11.13 -18.83 6.95
N MET A 244 10.62 -17.60 6.90
CA MET A 244 9.22 -17.24 6.98
C MET A 244 8.69 -17.03 5.56
N TYR A 245 7.74 -17.86 5.14
CA TYR A 245 7.03 -17.69 3.87
C TYR A 245 5.88 -16.69 4.05
N SER A 246 5.83 -15.66 3.21
CA SER A 246 4.87 -14.56 3.35
C SER A 246 3.47 -14.87 2.82
N GLY A 247 3.34 -15.72 1.79
CA GLY A 247 2.14 -15.84 0.98
C GLY A 247 1.89 -14.68 0.00
N ASP A 248 2.74 -13.66 0.00
CA ASP A 248 2.70 -12.55 -0.96
C ASP A 248 3.53 -12.91 -2.21
N GLU A 249 3.03 -12.53 -3.38
CA GLU A 249 3.78 -12.64 -4.64
C GLU A 249 4.68 -11.41 -4.80
N ALA A 250 5.94 -11.63 -5.16
CA ALA A 250 6.89 -10.56 -5.41
C ALA A 250 7.78 -10.84 -6.63
N ARG A 251 8.41 -9.77 -7.12
CA ARG A 251 9.57 -9.84 -8.04
C ARG A 251 10.73 -9.00 -7.49
N MET A 252 11.96 -9.40 -7.80
CA MET A 252 13.17 -8.66 -7.39
C MET A 252 14.04 -8.33 -8.61
N ASP A 253 14.43 -7.08 -8.75
CA ASP A 253 15.25 -6.61 -9.87
C ASP A 253 16.76 -6.95 -9.71
N ALA A 254 17.58 -6.49 -10.65
CA ALA A 254 19.03 -6.68 -10.65
C ALA A 254 19.75 -5.95 -9.48
N GLU A 255 19.18 -4.86 -8.97
CA GLU A 255 19.75 -4.00 -7.93
C GLU A 255 19.31 -4.42 -6.50
N GLY A 256 18.38 -5.36 -6.41
CA GLY A 256 17.83 -5.89 -5.15
C GLY A 256 16.62 -5.13 -4.63
N TYR A 257 15.97 -4.29 -5.44
CA TYR A 257 14.66 -3.75 -5.10
C TYR A 257 13.59 -4.83 -5.29
N VAL A 258 12.66 -4.88 -4.34
CA VAL A 258 11.54 -5.82 -4.31
C VAL A 258 10.26 -5.08 -4.63
N GLU A 259 9.44 -5.65 -5.49
CA GLU A 259 8.09 -5.19 -5.79
C GLU A 259 7.11 -6.30 -5.43
N ILE A 260 6.04 -5.95 -4.71
CA ILE A 260 4.96 -6.88 -4.37
C ILE A 260 3.92 -6.81 -5.48
N THR A 261 3.68 -7.94 -6.14
CA THR A 261 2.83 -8.03 -7.34
C THR A 261 1.46 -8.62 -7.07
N GLY A 262 1.22 -9.09 -5.84
CA GLY A 262 -0.10 -9.50 -5.36
C GLY A 262 -0.01 -10.44 -4.18
N ARG A 263 -1.09 -11.21 -3.96
CA ARG A 263 -1.16 -12.29 -2.98
C ARG A 263 -1.50 -13.59 -3.66
N ILE A 264 -0.78 -14.65 -3.28
CA ILE A 264 -0.94 -15.97 -3.90
C ILE A 264 -2.31 -16.56 -3.59
N LYS A 265 -2.87 -16.26 -2.40
CA LYS A 265 -4.20 -16.72 -1.97
C LYS A 265 -5.36 -15.86 -2.48
N ASP A 266 -5.06 -14.67 -3.03
CA ASP A 266 -6.07 -13.73 -3.55
C ASP A 266 -6.10 -13.75 -5.09
N LEU A 267 -5.34 -14.66 -5.72
CA LEU A 267 -5.31 -14.86 -7.17
C LEU A 267 -6.65 -15.43 -7.64
N ILE A 268 -7.34 -14.71 -8.52
CA ILE A 268 -8.66 -15.10 -9.04
C ILE A 268 -8.44 -16.04 -10.23
N ILE A 269 -8.96 -17.27 -10.15
CA ILE A 269 -8.87 -18.27 -11.23
C ILE A 269 -10.19 -18.30 -11.98
N ARG A 270 -10.25 -17.58 -13.10
CA ARG A 270 -11.47 -17.39 -13.90
C ARG A 270 -11.36 -18.10 -15.25
N GLY A 271 -12.11 -19.18 -15.42
CA GLY A 271 -12.17 -19.94 -16.68
C GLY A 271 -10.83 -20.58 -17.08
N GLY A 272 -9.92 -20.78 -16.12
CA GLY A 272 -8.55 -21.27 -16.35
C GLY A 272 -7.49 -20.17 -16.48
N GLU A 273 -7.88 -18.89 -16.48
CA GLU A 273 -6.96 -17.76 -16.50
C GLU A 273 -6.68 -17.23 -15.09
N ASN A 274 -5.43 -16.87 -14.82
CA ASN A 274 -4.96 -16.31 -13.56
C ASN A 274 -5.07 -14.78 -13.58
N ILE A 275 -5.90 -14.19 -12.72
CA ILE A 275 -6.16 -12.76 -12.66
C ILE A 275 -5.70 -12.21 -11.30
N HIS A 276 -4.75 -11.28 -11.31
CA HIS A 276 -4.26 -10.60 -10.11
C HIS A 276 -5.17 -9.41 -9.76
N PRO A 277 -5.82 -9.37 -8.57
CA PRO A 277 -6.68 -8.24 -8.19
C PRO A 277 -5.98 -6.88 -8.25
N LEU A 278 -4.72 -6.82 -7.79
CA LEU A 278 -3.91 -5.61 -7.75
C LEU A 278 -3.71 -4.95 -9.12
N GLU A 279 -3.70 -5.73 -10.21
CA GLU A 279 -3.57 -5.19 -11.56
C GLU A 279 -4.85 -4.45 -11.99
N ILE A 280 -6.02 -4.97 -11.60
CA ILE A 280 -7.32 -4.34 -11.83
C ILE A 280 -7.49 -3.13 -10.90
N GLU A 281 -7.14 -3.24 -9.62
CA GLU A 281 -7.12 -2.11 -8.68
C GLU A 281 -6.23 -0.97 -9.21
N THR A 282 -5.01 -1.28 -9.64
CA THR A 282 -4.06 -0.30 -10.23
C THR A 282 -4.62 0.36 -11.49
N CYS A 283 -5.40 -0.36 -12.30
CA CYS A 283 -6.12 0.21 -13.44
C CYS A 283 -7.27 1.14 -13.00
N LEU A 284 -8.07 0.73 -12.00
CA LEU A 284 -9.17 1.52 -11.46
C LEU A 284 -8.68 2.82 -10.79
N PHE A 285 -7.54 2.78 -10.09
CA PHE A 285 -6.89 3.97 -9.50
C PHE A 285 -6.41 5.01 -10.54
N GLN A 286 -6.37 4.68 -11.83
CA GLN A 286 -6.09 5.66 -12.89
C GLN A 286 -7.33 6.44 -13.33
N HIS A 287 -8.53 5.98 -12.97
CA HIS A 287 -9.77 6.66 -13.31
C HIS A 287 -9.98 7.90 -12.43
N PRO A 288 -10.16 9.10 -13.00
CA PRO A 288 -10.09 10.37 -12.25
C PRO A 288 -11.20 10.54 -11.21
N LEU A 289 -12.27 9.74 -11.26
CA LEU A 289 -13.39 9.79 -10.32
C LEU A 289 -13.36 8.70 -9.23
N ILE A 290 -12.38 7.79 -9.28
CA ILE A 290 -12.24 6.71 -8.28
C ILE A 290 -11.32 7.19 -7.16
N ALA A 291 -11.83 7.17 -5.92
CA ALA A 291 -11.06 7.44 -4.72
C ALA A 291 -10.34 6.17 -4.24
N GLU A 292 -11.07 5.06 -4.17
CA GLU A 292 -10.55 3.76 -3.73
C GLU A 292 -11.19 2.63 -4.53
N ALA A 293 -10.43 1.57 -4.78
CA ALA A 293 -10.94 0.33 -5.35
C ALA A 293 -10.36 -0.87 -4.58
N SER A 294 -11.16 -1.94 -4.46
CA SER A 294 -10.68 -3.25 -4.01
C SER A 294 -11.37 -4.35 -4.82
N VAL A 295 -10.59 -5.33 -5.27
CA VAL A 295 -11.04 -6.37 -6.19
C VAL A 295 -10.93 -7.75 -5.53
N VAL A 296 -11.96 -8.58 -5.69
CA VAL A 296 -12.01 -9.93 -5.14
C VAL A 296 -12.55 -10.94 -6.15
N GLY A 297 -12.18 -12.21 -5.97
CA GLY A 297 -12.88 -13.33 -6.59
C GLY A 297 -14.14 -13.66 -5.81
N VAL A 298 -15.23 -13.96 -6.51
CA VAL A 298 -16.43 -14.59 -5.94
C VAL A 298 -16.75 -15.87 -6.71
N PRO A 299 -17.29 -16.92 -6.06
CA PRO A 299 -17.61 -18.17 -6.75
C PRO A 299 -18.59 -17.98 -7.91
N ASP A 300 -18.24 -18.50 -9.09
CA ASP A 300 -19.08 -18.51 -10.30
C ASP A 300 -19.30 -19.95 -10.78
N PRO A 301 -20.56 -20.44 -10.89
CA PRO A 301 -20.85 -21.83 -11.25
C PRO A 301 -20.33 -22.29 -12.63
N ARG A 302 -19.99 -21.36 -13.54
CA ARG A 302 -19.51 -21.66 -14.90
C ARG A 302 -18.02 -21.42 -15.06
N LEU A 303 -17.49 -20.38 -14.40
CA LEU A 303 -16.13 -19.90 -14.59
C LEU A 303 -15.20 -20.24 -13.42
N GLY A 304 -15.69 -20.90 -12.36
CA GLY A 304 -14.98 -21.11 -11.11
C GLY A 304 -15.08 -19.86 -10.24
N GLU A 305 -14.55 -18.74 -10.72
CA GLU A 305 -14.67 -17.44 -10.10
C GLU A 305 -15.08 -16.33 -11.09
N ALA A 306 -15.81 -15.34 -10.58
CA ALA A 306 -16.06 -14.05 -11.20
C ALA A 306 -15.26 -12.97 -10.46
N VAL A 307 -14.75 -11.99 -11.21
CA VAL A 307 -14.11 -10.80 -10.63
C VAL A 307 -15.19 -9.83 -10.17
N VAL A 308 -15.02 -9.26 -8.97
CA VAL A 308 -15.90 -8.23 -8.39
C VAL A 308 -15.04 -7.06 -7.91
N ALA A 309 -15.39 -5.84 -8.32
CA ALA A 309 -14.71 -4.62 -7.92
C ALA A 309 -15.62 -3.76 -7.02
N PHE A 310 -15.22 -3.56 -5.77
CA PHE A 310 -15.82 -2.57 -4.87
C PHE A 310 -15.11 -1.24 -5.08
N VAL A 311 -15.86 -0.17 -5.29
CA VAL A 311 -15.32 1.15 -5.69
C VAL A 311 -15.94 2.26 -4.84
N ASN A 312 -15.09 3.07 -4.20
CA ASN A 312 -15.45 4.35 -3.62
C ASN A 312 -15.12 5.45 -4.66
N VAL A 313 -16.10 6.30 -4.98
CA VAL A 313 -15.89 7.47 -5.85
C VAL A 313 -15.47 8.71 -5.05
N LEU A 314 -14.88 9.69 -5.73
CA LEU A 314 -14.54 10.98 -5.11
C LEU A 314 -15.79 11.70 -4.57
N LYS A 315 -15.60 12.46 -3.48
CA LYS A 315 -16.68 13.25 -2.86
C LYS A 315 -17.28 14.24 -3.87
N GLY A 316 -18.60 14.21 -4.01
CA GLY A 316 -19.35 15.00 -4.99
C GLY A 316 -19.71 14.25 -6.28
N VAL A 317 -19.10 13.07 -6.52
CA VAL A 317 -19.50 12.18 -7.61
C VAL A 317 -20.68 11.31 -7.14
N SER A 318 -21.75 11.26 -7.93
CA SER A 318 -22.83 10.30 -7.78
C SER A 318 -22.67 9.15 -8.77
N VAL A 319 -22.86 7.91 -8.31
CA VAL A 319 -22.97 6.76 -9.22
C VAL A 319 -24.43 6.56 -9.59
N VAL A 320 -24.73 6.78 -10.86
CA VAL A 320 -26.02 6.47 -11.48
C VAL A 320 -26.01 4.98 -11.84
N ASP A 321 -27.05 4.27 -11.41
CA ASP A 321 -27.22 2.86 -11.74
C ASP A 321 -27.70 2.76 -13.20
N GLY A 322 -26.90 2.13 -14.07
CA GLY A 322 -27.17 2.03 -15.51
C GLY A 322 -26.85 0.66 -16.07
N GLU A 323 -27.84 0.02 -16.69
CA GLU A 323 -27.66 -1.18 -17.51
C GLU A 323 -27.04 -0.76 -18.85
N TYR A 324 -25.91 -1.36 -19.23
CA TYR A 324 -25.27 -1.11 -20.51
C TYR A 324 -25.21 -2.42 -21.31
N GLU A 325 -26.21 -2.65 -22.16
CA GLU A 325 -26.09 -3.67 -23.20
C GLU A 325 -24.99 -3.26 -24.19
N GLN A 326 -23.97 -4.11 -24.33
CA GLN A 326 -23.04 -4.00 -25.45
C GLN A 326 -23.76 -4.35 -26.76
N SER A 327 -24.42 -3.36 -27.36
CA SER A 327 -24.73 -3.42 -28.78
C SER A 327 -23.43 -3.40 -29.56
N VAL A 328 -23.02 -4.57 -30.07
CA VAL A 328 -21.97 -4.65 -31.09
C VAL A 328 -22.55 -3.99 -32.34
N PRO A 329 -21.97 -2.89 -32.85
CA PRO A 329 -22.53 -2.23 -34.01
C PRO A 329 -22.27 -3.06 -35.27
N THR A 330 -23.25 -3.85 -35.69
CA THR A 330 -23.31 -4.38 -37.05
C THR A 330 -23.54 -3.22 -38.02
N PRO A 331 -22.86 -3.16 -39.20
CA PRO A 331 -22.86 -1.95 -40.04
C PRO A 331 -24.18 -1.57 -40.73
N GLU A 332 -25.29 -2.27 -40.46
CA GLU A 332 -26.55 -2.18 -41.22
C GLU A 332 -27.78 -2.23 -40.31
N ALA A 333 -28.11 -1.11 -39.67
CA ALA A 333 -29.42 -0.88 -39.04
C ALA A 333 -29.73 0.62 -38.86
N SER A 334 -29.82 1.36 -39.98
CA SER A 334 -30.51 2.65 -39.98
C SER A 334 -32.01 2.43 -40.26
N ALA A 335 -32.84 3.29 -39.64
CA ALA A 335 -34.30 3.41 -39.76
C ALA A 335 -35.20 2.55 -38.83
N ALA A 336 -36.00 3.29 -38.05
CA ALA A 336 -37.34 2.98 -37.54
C ALA A 336 -37.58 1.73 -36.64
N ALA A 337 -37.77 1.99 -35.33
CA ALA A 337 -39.03 1.68 -34.65
C ALA A 337 -39.09 2.36 -33.27
N ALA A 338 -40.24 2.93 -32.91
CA ALA A 338 -40.57 3.31 -31.54
C ALA A 338 -41.71 2.41 -31.03
N THR A 339 -41.45 1.49 -30.08
CA THR A 339 -42.51 0.77 -29.37
C THR A 339 -42.04 0.27 -28.00
N THR A 340 -42.97 0.28 -27.05
CA THR A 340 -42.82 -0.05 -25.61
C THR A 340 -42.76 -1.57 -25.34
N THR A 341 -41.84 -2.05 -24.47
CA THR A 341 -41.97 -3.34 -23.74
C THR A 341 -41.02 -3.36 -22.52
N THR A 342 -41.52 -3.21 -21.30
CA THR A 342 -41.73 -4.27 -20.27
C THR A 342 -40.46 -4.80 -19.58
N THR A 343 -40.28 -4.41 -18.33
CA THR A 343 -39.20 -4.84 -17.42
C THR A 343 -39.29 -6.34 -17.07
N THR A 344 -38.19 -7.08 -17.19
CA THR A 344 -38.01 -8.41 -16.57
C THR A 344 -36.63 -8.48 -15.92
N THR A 345 -36.57 -8.86 -14.65
CA THR A 345 -35.40 -8.70 -13.77
C THR A 345 -34.34 -9.78 -13.97
N ALA A 346 -33.08 -9.40 -14.24
CA ALA A 346 -31.91 -10.27 -14.08
C ALA A 346 -30.62 -9.46 -13.79
N ALA A 347 -29.73 -10.01 -12.96
CA ALA A 347 -28.60 -9.35 -12.32
C ALA A 347 -27.67 -8.50 -13.23
N ALA A 348 -27.38 -7.26 -12.78
CA ALA A 348 -26.61 -6.26 -13.51
C ALA A 348 -25.11 -6.22 -13.16
N ALA A 349 -24.31 -5.71 -14.11
CA ALA A 349 -22.96 -5.20 -13.89
C ALA A 349 -22.89 -3.77 -14.43
N VAL A 350 -22.33 -2.83 -13.66
CA VAL A 350 -22.42 -1.38 -13.95
C VAL A 350 -21.06 -0.78 -14.33
N MET A 351 -21.06 0.10 -15.33
CA MET A 351 -19.97 1.04 -15.64
C MET A 351 -20.44 2.47 -15.32
N VAL A 352 -19.55 3.29 -14.76
CA VAL A 352 -19.89 4.65 -14.32
C VAL A 352 -20.01 5.61 -15.52
N GLY A 353 -21.21 6.10 -15.78
CA GLY A 353 -21.47 7.23 -16.68
C GLY A 353 -21.49 8.55 -15.91
N VAL A 354 -20.86 9.60 -16.47
CA VAL A 354 -20.84 10.95 -15.90
C VAL A 354 -21.87 11.81 -16.63
N VAL A 355 -22.64 12.60 -15.88
CA VAL A 355 -23.42 13.73 -16.42
C VAL A 355 -22.75 15.00 -15.92
N GLU A 356 -22.17 15.80 -16.82
CA GLU A 356 -21.77 17.17 -16.53
C GLU A 356 -23.01 18.07 -16.63
N GLU A 357 -23.36 18.77 -15.54
CA GLU A 357 -24.24 19.94 -15.64
C GLU A 357 -23.38 21.18 -15.91
N ASP A 358 -23.42 21.66 -17.16
CA ASP A 358 -22.84 22.93 -17.57
C ASP A 358 -23.47 24.09 -16.79
N ALA A 359 -22.67 24.76 -15.97
CA ALA A 359 -23.07 25.98 -15.27
C ALA A 359 -22.53 27.22 -16.00
N ASP A 360 -23.34 27.86 -16.85
CA ASP A 360 -23.03 29.22 -17.33
C ASP A 360 -24.28 30.10 -17.61
N LYS A 361 -24.18 31.39 -17.24
CA LYS A 361 -25.10 32.52 -17.47
C LYS A 361 -26.54 32.40 -16.89
N ALA A 362 -27.09 33.36 -16.13
CA ALA A 362 -26.90 34.80 -16.24
C ALA A 362 -27.36 35.60 -14.99
N SER A 363 -26.94 36.86 -14.95
CA SER A 363 -27.38 37.94 -14.07
C SER A 363 -28.90 38.21 -14.00
N GLY A 364 -29.38 38.72 -12.86
CA GLY A 364 -30.44 39.76 -12.87
C GLY A 364 -31.56 39.67 -11.81
N ALA A 365 -31.50 40.59 -10.84
CA ALA A 365 -32.62 41.31 -10.18
C ALA A 365 -33.94 40.61 -9.72
N LYS A 366 -34.30 40.89 -8.45
CA LYS A 366 -35.65 41.22 -7.88
C LYS A 366 -36.90 40.61 -8.59
N CYS A 367 -37.86 40.02 -7.86
CA CYS A 367 -38.74 40.77 -6.92
C CYS A 367 -39.62 39.87 -6.02
N LEU A 368 -40.47 40.49 -5.20
CA LEU A 368 -41.34 39.87 -4.17
C LEU A 368 -42.79 39.58 -4.65
N SER A 369 -43.40 38.50 -4.13
CA SER A 369 -44.76 38.47 -3.51
C SER A 369 -45.10 37.03 -3.07
N LYS A 370 -45.57 36.73 -1.84
CA LYS A 370 -47.00 36.75 -1.39
C LYS A 370 -47.93 35.96 -2.34
N ARG A 371 -48.84 35.08 -1.90
CA ARG A 371 -49.60 35.02 -0.63
C ARG A 371 -50.42 33.70 -0.48
N GLU A 372 -50.87 33.39 0.75
CA GLU A 372 -52.13 32.71 1.19
C GLU A 372 -52.67 31.44 0.44
N GLY A 373 -53.24 30.40 1.09
CA GLY A 373 -53.46 30.08 2.51
C GLY A 373 -54.63 29.08 2.73
N LEU A 374 -54.65 28.35 3.88
CA LEU A 374 -55.76 27.57 4.49
C LEU A 374 -56.40 26.43 3.63
N GLU A 375 -57.06 25.36 4.10
CA GLU A 375 -57.55 24.77 5.37
C GLU A 375 -57.71 23.23 5.08
N GLY A 376 -57.83 22.24 5.98
CA GLY A 376 -57.83 22.09 7.44
C GLY A 376 -58.46 20.73 7.84
N VAL A 377 -58.29 20.27 9.11
CA VAL A 377 -59.18 19.30 9.84
C VAL A 377 -59.13 17.80 9.34
N THR A 378 -59.05 16.69 10.12
CA THR A 378 -59.22 16.33 11.56
C THR A 378 -58.34 15.11 11.98
N GLN A 379 -58.08 14.93 13.28
CA GLN A 379 -57.66 13.66 13.95
C GLN A 379 -58.83 13.10 14.82
N PRO A 380 -58.69 12.25 15.88
CA PRO A 380 -57.74 11.17 16.24
C PRO A 380 -58.47 9.80 16.51
N VAL A 381 -57.97 8.82 17.29
CA VAL A 381 -58.18 8.65 18.77
C VAL A 381 -57.26 7.56 19.39
N ARG A 382 -56.91 7.71 20.69
CA ARG A 382 -56.13 6.79 21.57
C ARG A 382 -57.05 5.84 22.40
N ALA A 383 -56.58 4.79 23.09
CA ALA A 383 -56.05 4.73 24.48
C ALA A 383 -56.11 3.25 25.00
N SER A 384 -55.72 2.76 26.20
CA SER A 384 -55.09 3.27 27.45
C SER A 384 -54.52 2.08 28.29
N ALA A 385 -53.82 2.34 29.42
CA ALA A 385 -53.30 1.34 30.39
C ALA A 385 -54.28 1.09 31.59
N PRO A 386 -53.94 0.24 32.61
CA PRO A 386 -53.36 0.80 33.85
C PRO A 386 -52.45 -0.09 34.78
N THR A 387 -51.81 0.57 35.77
CA THR A 387 -51.38 0.14 37.15
C THR A 387 -50.13 -0.74 37.46
N GLU A 388 -49.39 -0.36 38.54
CA GLU A 388 -48.23 -1.04 39.20
C GLU A 388 -48.61 -1.73 40.54
N PRO A 389 -47.69 -2.43 41.29
CA PRO A 389 -46.73 -1.75 42.22
C PRO A 389 -45.35 -2.44 42.56
N VAL A 390 -44.30 -1.60 42.72
CA VAL A 390 -43.27 -1.54 43.82
C VAL A 390 -42.37 -2.76 44.22
N LEU A 391 -41.05 -2.68 43.93
CA LEU A 391 -39.86 -2.84 44.84
C LEU A 391 -38.52 -2.89 44.06
N GLY A 392 -37.44 -2.26 44.55
CA GLY A 392 -36.09 -2.28 43.95
C GLY A 392 -35.01 -2.85 44.89
N PRO A 393 -33.68 -2.65 44.67
CA PRO A 393 -33.00 -2.04 43.52
C PRO A 393 -31.89 -2.91 42.88
N THR A 394 -31.53 -2.67 41.61
CA THR A 394 -30.19 -3.03 41.06
C THR A 394 -29.77 -2.04 39.97
N LEU A 395 -28.48 -1.68 39.97
CA LEU A 395 -27.90 -0.69 39.06
C LEU A 395 -27.83 -1.20 37.61
N ARG A 396 -28.17 -0.33 36.65
CA ARG A 396 -27.87 -0.51 35.21
C ARG A 396 -27.15 0.73 34.67
N PRO A 397 -26.23 0.57 33.68
CA PRO A 397 -25.50 1.68 33.09
C PRO A 397 -26.38 2.59 32.22
N ALA A 398 -25.95 3.84 32.04
CA ALA A 398 -26.65 4.86 31.26
C ALA A 398 -26.71 4.51 29.75
N PRO A 399 -27.75 4.96 29.02
CA PRO A 399 -27.87 4.73 27.59
C PRO A 399 -26.86 5.56 26.77
N ALA A 400 -26.41 5.01 25.66
CA ALA A 400 -25.56 5.71 24.70
C ALA A 400 -26.30 6.87 24.01
N PRO A 401 -25.62 7.96 23.63
CA PRO A 401 -26.22 9.03 22.84
C PRO A 401 -26.61 8.53 21.44
N ALA A 402 -27.71 9.07 20.91
CA ALA A 402 -28.23 8.72 19.59
C ALA A 402 -27.24 9.10 18.47
N PRO A 403 -27.16 8.33 17.37
CA PRO A 403 -26.28 8.64 16.25
C PRO A 403 -26.71 9.93 15.55
N GLY A 404 -25.78 10.90 15.47
CA GLY A 404 -25.94 12.08 14.63
C GLY A 404 -25.86 11.72 13.15
N ASP A 405 -26.69 12.37 12.33
CA ASP A 405 -26.82 12.09 10.90
C ASP A 405 -25.53 12.44 10.13
N SER A 406 -24.83 11.40 9.67
CA SER A 406 -23.72 11.52 8.71
C SER A 406 -23.92 10.50 7.59
N THR A 407 -24.85 10.81 6.69
CA THR A 407 -25.26 9.95 5.56
C THR A 407 -24.24 9.91 4.41
N ALA A 408 -23.00 9.53 4.71
CA ALA A 408 -22.06 9.02 3.71
C ALA A 408 -22.50 7.59 3.31
N ARG A 409 -23.38 7.47 2.33
CA ARG A 409 -23.83 6.17 1.80
C ARG A 409 -22.73 5.54 0.93
N THR A 410 -21.90 4.69 1.53
CA THR A 410 -21.08 3.72 0.77
C THR A 410 -22.02 2.83 -0.04
N LYS A 411 -22.01 2.96 -1.37
CA LYS A 411 -22.66 2.01 -2.29
C LYS A 411 -21.63 0.95 -2.69
N TYR A 412 -22.04 -0.32 -2.66
CA TYR A 412 -21.23 -1.46 -3.10
C TYR A 412 -21.71 -1.90 -4.48
N PHE A 413 -20.78 -2.25 -5.38
CA PHE A 413 -21.09 -2.62 -6.76
C PHE A 413 -20.49 -3.98 -7.12
N VAL A 414 -21.12 -4.65 -8.07
CA VAL A 414 -20.61 -5.85 -8.72
C VAL A 414 -20.38 -5.50 -10.18
N ALA A 415 -19.14 -5.65 -10.65
CA ALA A 415 -18.77 -5.42 -12.04
C ALA A 415 -18.06 -6.67 -12.55
N THR A 416 -18.73 -7.43 -13.42
CA THR A 416 -18.21 -8.68 -13.99
C THR A 416 -17.58 -8.41 -15.36
N PRO A 417 -16.25 -8.26 -15.48
CA PRO A 417 -15.61 -7.97 -16.77
C PRO A 417 -15.71 -9.18 -17.71
N HIS A 418 -16.49 -9.07 -18.78
CA HIS A 418 -16.40 -10.01 -19.90
C HIS A 418 -15.20 -9.66 -20.79
N ILE A 419 -14.09 -10.37 -20.58
CA ILE A 419 -12.95 -10.35 -21.49
C ILE A 419 -13.37 -11.09 -22.76
N GLY A 420 -13.86 -10.35 -23.75
CA GLY A 420 -13.98 -10.84 -25.11
C GLY A 420 -12.59 -11.21 -25.66
N ARG A 421 -12.51 -12.18 -26.58
CA ARG A 421 -11.25 -12.55 -27.25
C ARG A 421 -10.78 -11.41 -28.18
N GLY A 422 -10.16 -10.39 -27.58
CA GLY A 422 -9.53 -9.27 -28.27
C GLY A 422 -8.06 -9.54 -28.55
N THR A 423 -7.63 -9.32 -29.79
CA THR A 423 -6.25 -9.48 -30.24
C THR A 423 -5.27 -8.60 -29.47
N TYR A 424 -4.11 -9.16 -29.09
CA TYR A 424 -2.94 -8.40 -28.64
C TYR A 424 -2.68 -7.17 -29.52
N CYS A 425 -2.55 -5.99 -28.90
CA CYS A 425 -2.06 -4.78 -29.55
C CYS A 425 -0.60 -4.95 -29.97
N LYS A 426 -0.35 -5.52 -31.15
CA LYS A 426 0.92 -5.33 -31.85
C LYS A 426 1.00 -3.87 -32.28
N GLY A 427 1.99 -3.15 -31.76
CA GLY A 427 2.33 -1.81 -32.25
C GLY A 427 2.67 -1.82 -33.75
N PRO A 428 2.56 -0.67 -34.43
CA PRO A 428 2.76 -0.60 -35.87
C PRO A 428 4.18 -1.01 -36.27
N PRO A 429 4.36 -1.74 -37.39
CA PRO A 429 5.69 -2.10 -37.87
C PRO A 429 6.42 -0.86 -38.38
N HIS A 430 7.61 -0.59 -37.82
CA HIS A 430 8.48 0.47 -38.33
C HIS A 430 8.96 0.13 -39.75
N SER A 431 8.47 0.88 -40.74
CA SER A 431 8.91 0.85 -42.12
C SER A 431 10.26 1.56 -42.28
N HIS A 432 11.36 0.82 -42.18
CA HIS A 432 12.66 1.33 -42.61
C HIS A 432 12.75 1.33 -44.14
N SER A 433 12.53 2.49 -44.75
CA SER A 433 12.87 2.73 -46.15
C SER A 433 14.39 2.83 -46.32
N LEU A 434 14.94 1.95 -47.15
CA LEU A 434 16.36 1.95 -47.53
C LEU A 434 16.57 2.85 -48.74
N ILE A 435 17.37 3.90 -48.58
CA ILE A 435 18.01 4.63 -49.70
C ILE A 435 19.51 4.75 -49.37
N GLY A 436 20.34 3.99 -50.10
CA GLY A 436 21.80 4.20 -50.15
C GLY A 436 22.16 5.28 -51.19
N PRO A 437 23.42 5.75 -51.24
CA PRO A 437 24.44 5.02 -52.02
C PRO A 437 25.88 5.15 -51.41
N PRO A 438 27.00 4.83 -52.10
CA PRO A 438 27.42 3.44 -52.35
C PRO A 438 28.89 3.12 -51.99
N HIS A 439 29.17 1.81 -51.79
CA HIS A 439 30.43 1.07 -51.99
C HIS A 439 31.83 1.70 -51.72
N LYS A 440 32.64 0.98 -50.92
CA LYS A 440 33.95 0.45 -51.36
C LYS A 440 34.44 -0.77 -50.56
N THR A 441 34.63 -1.88 -51.29
CA THR A 441 35.57 -3.02 -51.14
C THR A 441 36.12 -3.49 -49.77
N SER A 442 36.11 -4.82 -49.58
CA SER A 442 36.67 -5.65 -48.49
C SER A 442 38.16 -6.03 -48.74
N PRO A 443 38.79 -7.09 -48.14
CA PRO A 443 38.50 -7.91 -46.94
C PRO A 443 39.75 -8.19 -46.03
N SER A 444 39.59 -8.88 -44.87
CA SER A 444 40.41 -10.07 -44.47
C SER A 444 40.03 -10.68 -43.10
N ARG A 445 40.61 -11.87 -42.80
CA ARG A 445 40.14 -12.93 -41.87
C ARG A 445 40.53 -12.78 -40.38
N PRO A 446 39.91 -13.58 -39.46
CA PRO A 446 40.27 -13.68 -38.05
C PRO A 446 41.27 -14.82 -37.75
N GLN A 447 41.94 -14.77 -36.58
CA GLN A 447 42.62 -15.92 -35.98
C GLN A 447 42.43 -16.01 -34.45
N ARG A 448 42.16 -17.23 -33.97
CA ARG A 448 42.30 -17.62 -32.56
C ARG A 448 43.78 -17.72 -32.18
N CYS A 449 44.11 -17.47 -30.92
CA CYS A 449 45.20 -18.24 -30.28
C CYS A 449 44.95 -18.43 -28.77
N GLN A 450 45.06 -19.66 -28.29
CA GLN A 450 45.14 -19.99 -26.86
C GLN A 450 46.62 -19.97 -26.43
N LYS A 451 46.90 -19.59 -25.18
CA LYS A 451 47.91 -20.26 -24.33
C LYS A 451 47.78 -19.85 -22.86
N GLN A 452 48.33 -20.70 -21.99
CA GLN A 452 48.07 -20.80 -20.54
C GLN A 452 49.22 -20.17 -19.70
N PRO A 453 49.18 -20.20 -18.34
CA PRO A 453 49.77 -19.14 -17.51
C PRO A 453 51.22 -19.39 -17.05
N VAL A 454 51.78 -18.39 -16.36
CA VAL A 454 53.11 -18.42 -15.71
C VAL A 454 52.97 -18.29 -14.19
N GLN A 455 53.70 -19.12 -13.44
CA GLN A 455 53.79 -19.12 -11.97
C GLN A 455 54.99 -18.29 -11.45
N CYS A 456 55.20 -18.32 -10.12
CA CYS A 456 56.32 -17.78 -9.34
C CYS A 456 56.22 -16.28 -8.93
N ALA A 457 56.65 -15.85 -7.73
CA ALA A 457 56.96 -16.59 -6.50
C ALA A 457 56.97 -15.62 -5.30
N LYS A 458 56.78 -16.13 -4.06
CA LYS A 458 57.17 -15.42 -2.82
C LYS A 458 58.65 -15.70 -2.52
N PRO A 459 59.35 -14.79 -1.79
CA PRO A 459 59.58 -15.11 -0.39
C PRO A 459 59.48 -13.90 0.57
N CYS A 460 59.20 -14.17 1.84
CA CYS A 460 59.31 -13.20 2.94
C CYS A 460 60.03 -13.87 4.12
N LYS A 461 61.01 -13.20 4.75
CA LYS A 461 61.78 -13.73 5.90
C LYS A 461 62.40 -12.60 6.73
N GLN A 462 62.64 -12.92 8.02
CA GLN A 462 63.34 -12.16 9.09
C GLN A 462 62.50 -11.04 9.75
N LYS A 463 62.14 -11.16 11.04
CA LYS A 463 62.91 -11.02 12.33
C LYS A 463 63.12 -9.52 12.67
N GLN A 464 63.03 -9.03 13.92
CA GLN A 464 63.14 -9.70 15.23
C GLN A 464 62.47 -8.89 16.39
N MET A 465 62.01 -9.66 17.39
CA MET A 465 61.81 -9.42 18.84
C MET A 465 62.02 -8.05 19.53
N GLY A 466 61.14 -7.78 20.52
CA GLY A 466 61.43 -7.08 21.78
C GLY A 466 60.60 -7.67 22.96
N LYS A 467 61.23 -7.99 24.10
CA LYS A 467 60.60 -8.48 25.36
C LYS A 467 60.48 -7.30 26.36
N ARG A 468 59.36 -7.08 27.07
CA ARG A 468 59.01 -7.54 28.47
C ARG A 468 60.09 -7.25 29.54
N PRO A 469 59.75 -6.95 30.82
CA PRO A 469 58.58 -7.39 31.63
C PRO A 469 57.78 -6.18 32.23
N GLY A 470 56.91 -6.23 33.26
CA GLY A 470 56.53 -7.22 34.28
C GLY A 470 55.58 -6.60 35.34
N PRO A 471 54.98 -7.35 36.29
CA PRO A 471 53.61 -7.08 36.76
C PRO A 471 53.38 -6.92 38.29
N THR A 472 52.22 -6.34 38.66
CA THR A 472 51.41 -6.52 39.90
C THR A 472 50.07 -5.77 39.71
N GLY A 473 48.90 -6.10 40.28
CA GLY A 473 48.50 -7.21 41.16
C GLY A 473 47.13 -6.91 41.81
N THR A 474 46.14 -7.79 41.61
CA THR A 474 44.91 -8.07 42.40
C THR A 474 44.41 -7.08 43.47
N HIS A 475 43.11 -6.74 43.40
CA HIS A 475 42.13 -7.43 44.25
C HIS A 475 40.74 -7.53 43.59
#